data_AF-A0A959UVB6-F1
#
_entry.id   AF-A0A959UVB6-F1
#
_cell.length_a   1.000
_cell.length_b   1.000
_cell.length_c   1.000
_cell.angle_alpha   90.00
_cell.angle_beta   90.00
_cell.angle_gamma   90.00
#
_symmetry.space_group_name_H-M   'P 1'
#
loop_
_entity.id
_entity.type
_entity.pdbx_description
1 polymer ?
#
loop_
_entity_poly.entity_id
_entity_poly.type
_entity_poly.pdbx_seq_one_letter_code
_entity_poly.pdbx_strand_id
1 'polypeptide(L)'
;MEAWFIRDFILHATRQGRVPLIGHSDIDLFGFDLILGLEGREELLLVQMKTYGGANSIWDVHKDLLRRGGQVVVVKLDLDAAPDSIKYHALTPEGRGSALGKSPKKPHPDKCGVQKGDLKPVDDLMDLFA
;
A
#
# COMPACT_ATOMS: atom_id res chain seq x y z
N MET A 1 11.05 5.76 -2.52
CA MET A 1 9.59 5.52 -2.59
C MET A 1 9.01 5.57 -1.19
N GLU A 2 9.43 4.65 -0.32
CA GLU A 2 8.98 4.57 1.07
C GLU A 2 9.14 5.88 1.84
N ALA A 3 10.33 6.51 1.80
CA ALA A 3 10.55 7.80 2.45
C ALA A 3 9.57 8.91 1.99
N TRP A 4 9.17 8.90 0.72
CA TRP A 4 8.19 9.86 0.20
C TRP A 4 6.78 9.57 0.71
N PHE A 5 6.39 8.30 0.70
CA PHE A 5 5.11 7.86 1.26
C PHE A 5 5.01 8.18 2.75
N ILE A 6 6.07 7.90 3.53
CA ILE A 6 6.13 8.23 4.96
C ILE A 6 6.00 9.73 5.17
N ARG A 7 6.76 10.55 4.42
CA ARG A 7 6.64 12.01 4.49
C ARG A 7 5.20 12.46 4.25
N ASP A 8 4.58 11.99 3.17
CA ASP A 8 3.22 12.40 2.80
C ASP A 8 2.19 11.91 3.81
N PHE A 9 2.36 10.70 4.36
CA PHE A 9 1.52 10.17 5.43
C PHE A 9 1.59 11.04 6.69
N ILE A 10 2.81 11.44 7.11
CA ILE A 10 3.01 12.34 8.24
C ILE A 10 2.33 13.69 7.99
N LEU A 11 2.51 14.27 6.80
CA LEU A 11 1.90 15.54 6.45
C LEU A 11 0.37 15.46 6.45
N HIS A 12 -0.22 14.39 5.91
CA HIS A 12 -1.67 14.19 5.87
C HIS A 12 -2.24 14.00 7.28
N ALA A 13 -1.61 13.17 8.11
CA ALA A 13 -2.01 12.98 9.51
C ALA A 13 -1.96 14.30 10.30
N THR A 14 -0.85 15.03 10.18
CA THR A 14 -0.62 16.27 10.93
C THR A 14 -1.62 17.36 10.55
N ARG A 15 -1.95 17.48 9.25
CA ARG A 15 -2.97 18.43 8.76
C ARG A 15 -4.36 18.17 9.35
N GLN A 16 -4.65 16.93 9.73
CA GLN A 16 -5.89 16.56 10.40
C GLN A 16 -5.77 16.53 11.94
N GLY A 17 -4.68 17.05 12.51
CA GLY A 17 -4.45 17.05 13.96
C GLY A 17 -4.20 15.67 14.57
N ARG A 18 -3.76 14.69 13.77
CA ARG A 18 -3.47 13.32 14.21
C ARG A 18 -1.96 13.11 14.34
N VAL A 19 -1.56 12.25 15.26
CA VAL A 19 -0.16 11.84 15.44
C VAL A 19 0.06 10.49 14.74
N PRO A 20 0.90 10.43 13.70
CA PRO A 20 1.19 9.18 12.99
C PRO A 20 2.12 8.28 13.82
N LEU A 21 1.83 6.98 13.82
CA LEU A 21 2.71 5.93 14.31
C LEU A 21 3.23 5.14 13.10
N ILE A 22 4.55 4.95 13.02
CA ILE A 22 5.19 4.29 11.88
C ILE A 22 6.20 3.27 12.41
N GLY A 23 6.03 2.01 12.01
CA GLY A 23 7.01 0.95 12.19
C GLY A 23 7.50 0.44 10.84
N HIS A 24 8.77 0.09 10.75
CA HIS A 24 9.37 -0.52 9.57
C HIS A 24 9.56 -2.02 9.78
N SER A 25 9.46 -2.78 8.69
CA SER A 25 9.81 -4.19 8.66
C SER A 25 10.98 -4.42 7.71
N ASP A 26 12.13 -4.80 8.26
CA ASP A 26 13.32 -5.16 7.48
C ASP A 26 13.31 -6.62 7.01
N ILE A 27 12.22 -7.35 7.28
CA ILE A 27 12.12 -8.79 7.04
C ILE A 27 11.05 -9.07 5.98
N ASP A 28 11.49 -9.37 4.76
CA ASP A 28 10.64 -9.74 3.62
C ASP A 28 9.65 -10.88 3.93
N LEU A 29 10.02 -11.80 4.84
CA LEU A 29 9.19 -12.93 5.25
C LEU A 29 7.84 -12.49 5.83
N PHE A 30 7.76 -11.29 6.43
CA PHE A 30 6.52 -10.79 7.02
C PHE A 30 5.50 -10.30 5.99
N GLY A 31 5.94 -10.06 4.75
CA GLY A 31 5.06 -9.72 3.63
C GLY A 31 4.47 -8.31 3.68
N PHE A 32 5.02 -7.42 4.52
CA PHE A 32 4.72 -5.98 4.56
C PHE A 32 6.02 -5.19 4.77
N ASP A 33 6.02 -3.93 4.33
CA ASP A 33 7.15 -3.02 4.45
C ASP A 33 6.97 -2.07 5.65
N LEU A 34 5.73 -1.65 5.90
CA LEU A 34 5.39 -0.69 6.96
C LEU A 34 4.24 -1.18 7.85
N ILE A 35 4.24 -0.73 9.10
CA ILE A 35 3.10 -0.73 10.00
C ILE A 35 2.73 0.73 10.23
N LEU A 36 1.51 1.11 9.87
CA LEU A 36 0.99 2.44 10.11
C LEU A 36 -0.03 2.40 11.25
N GLY A 37 -0.07 3.44 12.07
CA GLY A 37 -1.08 3.66 13.07
C GLY A 37 -1.33 5.16 13.26
N LEU A 38 -2.35 5.47 14.05
CA LEU A 38 -2.66 6.83 14.49
C LEU A 38 -2.81 6.79 16.01
N GLU A 39 -2.15 7.69 16.72
CA GLU A 39 -2.25 7.76 18.18
C GLU A 39 -3.71 7.93 18.62
N GLY A 40 -4.12 7.19 19.65
CA GLY A 40 -5.51 7.16 20.12
C GLY A 40 -6.44 6.26 19.32
N ARG A 41 -5.95 5.56 18.28
CA ARG A 41 -6.68 4.47 17.60
C ARG A 41 -6.03 3.11 17.89
N GLU A 42 -6.86 2.08 18.05
CA GLU A 42 -6.39 0.69 18.20
C GLU A 42 -5.98 0.06 16.86
N GLU A 43 -6.45 0.63 15.75
CA GLU A 43 -6.21 0.11 14.41
C GLU A 43 -4.75 0.32 13.96
N LEU A 44 -4.10 -0.78 13.59
CA LEU A 44 -2.81 -0.80 12.92
C LEU A 44 -2.97 -1.38 11.52
N LEU A 45 -2.39 -0.70 10.53
CA LEU A 45 -2.45 -1.09 9.14
C LEU A 45 -1.08 -1.59 8.68
N LEU A 46 -1.03 -2.87 8.29
CA LEU A 46 0.12 -3.46 7.62
C LEU A 46 0.11 -3.03 6.15
N VAL A 47 1.16 -2.38 5.68
CA VAL A 47 1.25 -1.86 4.33
C VAL A 47 2.39 -2.54 3.59
N GLN A 48 2.05 -3.15 2.44
CA GLN A 48 3.05 -3.54 1.44
C GLN A 48 3.03 -2.52 0.30
N MET A 49 4.17 -1.91 0.07
CA MET A 49 4.44 -0.93 -0.97
C MET A 49 4.88 -1.61 -2.26
N LYS A 50 4.42 -1.09 -3.40
CA LYS A 50 4.86 -1.51 -4.74
C LYS A 50 5.10 -0.29 -5.61
N THR A 51 6.06 -0.36 -6.52
CA THR A 51 6.22 0.65 -7.57
C THR A 51 5.32 0.37 -8.76
N TYR A 52 4.77 1.43 -9.34
CA TYR A 52 4.25 1.40 -10.69
C TYR A 52 5.43 1.36 -11.68
N GLY A 53 5.78 0.17 -12.15
CA GLY A 53 6.86 -0.02 -13.13
C GLY A 53 6.30 -0.23 -14.54
N GLY A 54 5.99 0.83 -15.28
CA GLY A 54 5.62 0.76 -16.70
C GLY A 54 4.63 -0.36 -17.05
N ALA A 55 5.07 -1.33 -17.87
CA ALA A 55 4.27 -2.48 -18.35
C ALA A 55 3.86 -3.51 -17.28
N ASN A 56 4.23 -3.32 -16.01
CA ASN A 56 3.80 -4.20 -14.93
C ASN A 56 2.29 -4.07 -14.71
N SER A 57 1.55 -5.07 -15.18
CA SER A 57 0.11 -5.21 -14.96
C SER A 57 -0.23 -5.94 -13.66
N ILE A 58 0.73 -6.68 -13.07
CA ILE A 58 0.50 -7.54 -11.90
C ILE A 58 1.65 -7.39 -10.90
N TRP A 59 1.31 -7.21 -9.62
CA TRP A 59 2.20 -7.18 -8.47
C TRP A 59 2.00 -8.40 -7.58
N ASP A 60 3.10 -9.08 -7.25
CA ASP A 60 3.08 -10.23 -6.37
C ASP A 60 3.04 -9.77 -4.91
N VAL A 61 2.00 -10.18 -4.19
CA VAL A 61 1.77 -9.84 -2.77
C VAL A 61 1.52 -11.10 -1.96
N HIS A 62 1.86 -11.07 -0.67
CA HIS A 62 1.63 -12.21 0.22
C HIS A 62 0.14 -12.37 0.49
N LYS A 63 -0.39 -13.59 0.34
CA LYS A 63 -1.80 -13.90 0.64
C LYS A 63 -2.14 -13.59 2.09
N ASP A 64 -1.21 -13.87 3.00
CA ASP A 64 -1.41 -13.67 4.44
C ASP A 64 -1.53 -12.20 4.83
N LEU A 65 -0.85 -11.30 4.10
CA LEU A 65 -1.08 -9.85 4.25
C LEU A 65 -2.55 -9.52 4.02
N LEU A 66 -3.11 -9.97 2.89
CA LEU A 66 -4.48 -9.66 2.49
C LEU A 66 -5.50 -10.29 3.44
N ARG A 67 -5.25 -11.53 3.89
CA ARG A 67 -6.12 -12.25 4.85
C ARG A 67 -6.18 -11.57 6.21
N ARG A 68 -5.11 -10.91 6.64
CA ARG A 68 -5.02 -10.15 7.90
C ARG A 68 -5.61 -8.74 7.79
N GLY A 69 -6.22 -8.39 6.66
CA GLY A 69 -6.75 -7.05 6.43
C GLY A 69 -5.68 -6.02 6.04
N GLY A 70 -4.45 -6.46 5.74
CA GLY A 70 -3.38 -5.59 5.27
C GLY A 70 -3.71 -4.88 3.96
N GLN A 71 -2.96 -3.82 3.70
CA GLN A 71 -3.16 -2.92 2.59
C GLN A 71 -1.98 -3.02 1.61
N VAL A 72 -2.31 -2.93 0.31
CA VAL A 72 -1.29 -2.81 -0.75
C VAL A 72 -1.37 -1.41 -1.29
N VAL A 73 -0.25 -0.69 -1.24
CA VAL A 73 -0.13 0.67 -1.78
C VAL A 73 0.82 0.65 -2.97
N VAL A 74 0.31 1.01 -4.14
CA VAL A 74 1.11 1.18 -5.35
C VAL A 74 1.44 2.66 -5.52
N VAL A 75 2.74 2.95 -5.53
CA VAL A 75 3.29 4.30 -5.75
C VAL A 75 3.63 4.49 -7.21
N LYS A 76 3.02 5.49 -7.83
CA LYS A 76 3.31 5.93 -9.19
C LYS A 76 4.04 7.26 -9.15
N LEU A 77 5.27 7.26 -9.68
CA LEU A 77 6.00 8.49 -9.96
C LEU A 77 5.46 9.09 -11.26
N ASP A 78 4.97 10.32 -11.20
CA ASP A 78 4.56 11.07 -12.39
C ASP A 78 5.74 11.94 -12.84
N LEU A 79 6.48 11.44 -13.84
CA LEU A 79 7.69 12.11 -14.35
C LEU A 79 7.38 13.28 -15.30
N ASP A 80 6.14 13.34 -15.82
CA ASP A 80 5.69 14.37 -16.76
C ASP A 80 5.02 15.56 -16.05
N ALA A 81 4.72 15.41 -14.77
CA ALA A 81 4.18 16.45 -13.91
C ALA A 81 5.30 17.17 -13.14
N ALA A 82 4.95 18.24 -12.42
CA ALA A 82 5.90 18.95 -11.56
C ALA A 82 6.70 17.93 -10.70
N PRO A 83 8.01 18.15 -10.46
CA PRO A 83 8.98 17.15 -9.98
C PRO A 83 8.69 16.43 -8.65
N ASP A 84 7.51 16.64 -8.04
CA ASP A 84 7.10 16.11 -6.74
C ASP A 84 5.72 15.44 -6.74
N SER A 85 5.05 15.26 -7.88
CA SER A 85 3.69 14.66 -7.87
C SER A 85 3.73 13.13 -7.82
N ILE A 86 3.79 12.60 -6.60
CA ILE A 86 3.65 11.18 -6.34
C ILE A 86 2.16 10.85 -6.22
N LYS A 87 1.73 9.82 -6.95
CA LYS A 87 0.35 9.34 -6.90
C LYS A 87 0.30 7.99 -6.21
N TYR A 88 -0.60 7.87 -5.24
CA TYR A 88 -0.83 6.64 -4.49
C TYR A 88 -2.09 5.96 -4.97
N HIS A 89 -2.05 4.63 -5.06
CA HIS A 89 -3.21 3.81 -5.30
C HIS A 89 -3.25 2.71 -4.24
N ALA A 90 -4.42 2.43 -3.70
CA ALA A 90 -4.60 1.42 -2.67
C ALA A 90 -5.57 0.33 -3.11
N LEU A 91 -5.38 -0.88 -2.59
CA LEU A 91 -6.26 -2.02 -2.84
C LEU A 91 -7.66 -1.73 -2.31
N THR A 92 -8.69 -2.00 -3.13
CA THR A 92 -10.08 -1.89 -2.69
C THR A 92 -10.53 -3.18 -2.00
N PRO A 93 -11.61 -3.17 -1.20
CA PRO A 93 -12.20 -4.39 -0.64
C PRO A 93 -12.55 -5.44 -1.71
N GLU A 94 -13.12 -5.01 -2.84
CA GLU A 94 -13.47 -5.88 -3.98
C GLU A 94 -12.19 -6.40 -4.66
N GLY A 95 -11.22 -5.50 -4.86
CA GLY A 95 -9.90 -5.81 -5.40
C GLY A 95 -9.15 -6.84 -4.56
N ARG A 96 -9.31 -6.83 -3.24
CA ARG A 96 -8.75 -7.83 -2.31
C ARG A 96 -9.29 -9.23 -2.58
N GLY A 97 -10.62 -9.36 -2.69
CA GLY A 97 -11.25 -10.65 -3.00
C GLY A 97 -10.81 -11.19 -4.35
N SER A 98 -10.78 -10.31 -5.35
CA SER A 98 -10.29 -10.58 -6.70
C SER A 98 -8.81 -11.03 -6.71
N ALA A 99 -7.92 -10.32 -6.02
CA ALA A 99 -6.49 -10.63 -5.96
C ALA A 99 -6.20 -11.98 -5.32
N LEU A 100 -6.88 -12.35 -4.23
CA LEU A 100 -6.69 -13.64 -3.55
C LEU A 100 -6.95 -14.86 -4.45
N GLY A 101 -7.83 -14.70 -5.46
CA GLY A 101 -8.12 -15.74 -6.45
C GLY A 101 -7.16 -15.76 -7.65
N LYS A 102 -6.26 -14.77 -7.78
CA LYS A 102 -5.35 -14.66 -8.93
C LYS A 102 -3.98 -15.23 -8.63
N SER A 103 -3.45 -15.97 -9.60
CA SER A 103 -2.07 -16.44 -9.58
C SER A 103 -1.08 -15.25 -9.60
N PRO A 104 0.02 -15.32 -8.84
CA PRO A 104 1.09 -14.33 -8.93
C PRO A 104 1.81 -14.42 -10.29
N LYS A 105 2.49 -13.33 -10.67
CA LYS A 105 3.37 -13.26 -11.84
C LYS A 105 4.50 -14.28 -11.76
N LYS A 106 5.14 -14.42 -10.59
CA LYS A 106 6.09 -15.50 -10.31
C LYS A 106 5.38 -16.59 -9.49
N PRO A 107 5.24 -17.83 -10.00
CA PRO A 107 4.57 -18.89 -9.29
C PRO A 107 5.12 -19.08 -7.88
N HIS A 108 4.26 -18.89 -6.88
CA HIS A 108 4.60 -19.06 -5.47
C HIS A 108 3.31 -19.40 -4.70
N PRO A 109 3.31 -20.45 -3.84
CA PRO A 109 2.10 -20.92 -3.16
C PRO A 109 1.47 -19.83 -2.27
N ASP A 110 2.31 -19.04 -1.58
CA ASP A 110 1.85 -18.05 -0.61
C ASP A 110 1.63 -16.65 -1.18
N LYS A 111 1.81 -16.47 -2.50
CA LYS A 111 1.61 -15.17 -3.15
C LYS A 111 0.41 -15.19 -4.08
N CYS A 112 -0.13 -14.01 -4.30
CA CYS A 112 -1.21 -13.76 -5.25
C CYS A 112 -0.92 -12.51 -6.07
N GLY A 113 -1.64 -12.34 -7.18
CA GLY A 113 -1.47 -11.23 -8.10
C GLY A 113 -2.47 -10.11 -7.84
N VAL A 114 -1.98 -8.91 -7.53
CA VAL A 114 -2.77 -7.67 -7.55
C VAL A 114 -2.56 -6.98 -8.89
N GLN A 115 -3.62 -6.51 -9.54
CA GLN A 115 -3.52 -5.78 -10.80
C GLN A 115 -4.10 -4.38 -10.71
N LYS A 116 -3.87 -3.54 -11.73
CA LYS A 116 -4.32 -2.14 -11.74
C LYS A 116 -5.82 -1.97 -11.45
N GLY A 117 -6.66 -2.86 -11.98
CA GLY A 117 -8.11 -2.83 -11.76
C GLY A 117 -8.57 -3.20 -10.35
N ASP A 118 -7.67 -3.72 -9.50
CA ASP A 118 -7.97 -4.01 -8.09
C ASP A 118 -7.72 -2.78 -7.17
N LEU A 119 -7.25 -1.66 -7.75
CA LEU A 119 -6.78 -0.50 -7.01
C LEU A 119 -7.64 0.74 -7.27
N LYS A 120 -7.76 1.61 -6.26
CA LYS A 120 -8.31 2.96 -6.38
C LYS A 120 -7.23 4.02 -6.13
N PRO A 121 -7.29 5.20 -6.79
CA PRO A 121 -6.45 6.33 -6.42
C PRO A 121 -6.73 6.76 -4.97
N VAL A 122 -5.69 7.29 -4.30
CA VAL A 122 -5.76 7.81 -2.93
C VAL A 122 -5.10 9.19 -2.92
N ASP A 123 -5.93 10.21 -2.70
CA ASP A 123 -5.49 11.60 -2.62
C ASP A 123 -5.16 12.00 -1.17
N ASP A 124 -5.92 11.50 -0.19
CA ASP A 124 -5.61 11.60 1.23
C ASP A 124 -5.23 10.23 1.80
N LEU A 125 -4.08 10.16 2.46
CA LEU A 125 -3.55 8.88 2.99
C LEU A 125 -4.26 8.49 4.29
N MET A 126 -5.04 9.39 4.89
CA MET A 126 -5.92 9.05 6.01
C MET A 126 -7.09 8.15 5.58
N ASP A 127 -7.44 8.14 4.29
CA ASP A 127 -8.48 7.25 3.73
C ASP A 127 -8.07 5.77 3.76
N LEU A 128 -6.81 5.47 4.10
CA LEU A 128 -6.36 4.11 4.36
C LEU A 128 -6.92 3.53 5.67
N PHE A 129 -7.44 4.39 6.57
CA PHE A 129 -8.00 4.06 7.89
C PHE A 129 -9.52 4.36 7.97
N ALA A 130 -10.19 4.44 6.82
CA ALA A 130 -11.62 4.78 6.69
C ALA A 130 -12.50 3.55 6.51
#